data_AF-A0A960D4C7-F1
#
_entry.id   AF-A0A960D4C7-F1
#
_cell.length_a   1.000
_cell.length_b   1.000
_cell.length_c   1.000
_cell.angle_alpha   90.00
_cell.angle_beta   90.00
_cell.angle_gamma   90.00
#
_symmetry.space_group_name_H-M   'P 1'
#
loop_
_entity.id
_entity.type
_entity.pdbx_description
1 polymer ?
#
loop_
_entity_poly.entity_id
_entity_poly.type
_entity_poly.pdbx_seq_one_letter_code
_entity_poly.pdbx_strand_id
1 'polypeptide(L)'
;MQDKPRTDGPHQARDLVRVAFGPSGVALVIIAAVTLMQLVIANSDMTGTLGAIASMWLAVHQVPISIAGHQLAVLPLAPVLLMVWGTARTTA
;
A
#
# COMPACT_ATOMS: atom_id res chain seq x y z
N MET A 1 -6.33 -47.66 17.44
CA MET A 1 -5.13 -46.89 17.07
C MET A 1 -5.41 -45.46 17.50
N GLN A 2 -4.96 -45.09 18.70
CA GLN A 2 -4.91 -43.68 19.14
C GLN A 2 -3.94 -42.92 18.24
N ASP A 3 -4.18 -41.60 18.07
CA ASP A 3 -3.20 -40.49 17.96
C ASP A 3 -3.87 -39.33 17.19
N LYS A 4 -3.97 -38.06 17.60
CA LYS A 4 -3.71 -37.24 18.80
C LYS A 4 -4.41 -35.90 18.46
N PRO A 5 -5.06 -35.15 19.37
CA PRO A 5 -5.55 -33.82 19.03
C PRO A 5 -4.33 -33.00 18.61
N ARG A 6 -4.26 -32.58 17.35
CA ARG A 6 -3.14 -31.77 16.88
C ARG A 6 -3.19 -30.45 17.62
N THR A 7 -2.32 -30.30 18.59
CA THR A 7 -2.06 -29.06 19.31
C THR A 7 -1.32 -28.11 18.36
N ASP A 8 -2.00 -27.65 17.30
CA ASP A 8 -1.41 -26.77 16.27
C ASP A 8 -1.77 -25.29 16.48
N GLY A 9 -2.55 -24.99 17.53
CA GLY A 9 -3.11 -23.66 17.81
C GLY A 9 -2.14 -22.48 17.65
N PRO A 10 -0.87 -22.55 18.10
CA PRO A 10 0.09 -21.46 17.92
C PRO A 10 0.69 -21.36 16.50
N HIS A 11 0.96 -22.48 15.85
CA HIS A 11 1.59 -22.52 14.53
C HIS A 11 0.58 -22.21 13.42
N GLN A 12 -0.64 -22.75 13.53
CA GLN A 12 -1.73 -22.46 12.60
C GLN A 12 -2.19 -21.00 12.71
N ALA A 13 -2.29 -20.45 13.92
CA ALA A 13 -2.59 -19.03 14.10
C ALA A 13 -1.52 -18.13 13.46
N ARG A 14 -0.22 -18.48 13.60
CA ARG A 14 0.88 -17.74 12.94
C ARG A 14 0.82 -17.83 11.42
N ASP A 15 0.45 -18.97 10.85
CA ASP A 15 0.31 -19.13 9.40
C ASP A 15 -0.90 -18.40 8.86
N LEU A 16 -2.05 -18.45 9.55
CA LEU A 16 -3.23 -17.67 9.16
C LEU A 16 -2.96 -16.16 9.22
N VAL A 17 -2.24 -15.70 10.25
CA VAL A 17 -1.80 -14.29 10.36
C VAL A 17 -0.80 -13.96 9.24
N ARG A 18 0.17 -14.82 8.94
CA ARG A 18 1.11 -14.57 7.83
C ARG A 18 0.44 -14.60 6.46
N VAL A 19 -0.58 -15.42 6.25
CA VAL A 19 -1.34 -15.46 4.99
C VAL A 19 -2.24 -14.23 4.87
N ALA A 20 -2.92 -13.84 5.95
CA ALA A 20 -3.81 -12.68 5.96
C ALA A 20 -3.06 -11.35 5.87
N PHE A 21 -1.92 -11.23 6.57
CA PHE A 21 -1.14 -9.99 6.65
C PHE A 21 0.12 -10.01 5.79
N GLY A 22 0.51 -11.14 5.20
CA GLY A 22 1.69 -11.26 4.35
C GLY A 22 1.62 -10.33 3.14
N PRO A 23 0.53 -10.37 2.34
CA PRO A 23 0.39 -9.47 1.20
C PRO A 23 0.43 -7.98 1.61
N SER A 24 -0.28 -7.63 2.68
CA SER A 24 -0.33 -6.27 3.24
C SER A 24 1.02 -5.78 3.76
N GLY A 25 1.75 -6.64 4.48
CA GLY A 25 3.09 -6.34 4.98
C GLY A 25 4.09 -6.14 3.85
N VAL A 26 4.05 -6.99 2.83
CA VAL A 26 4.91 -6.85 1.63
C VAL A 26 4.61 -5.55 0.89
N ALA A 27 3.34 -5.19 0.73
CA ALA A 27 2.96 -3.93 0.11
C ALA A 27 3.47 -2.71 0.89
N LEU A 28 3.38 -2.71 2.22
CA LEU A 28 3.94 -1.64 3.06
C LEU A 28 5.46 -1.52 2.93
N VAL A 29 6.18 -2.64 2.88
CA VAL A 29 7.63 -2.65 2.70
C VAL A 29 8.02 -2.05 1.35
N ILE A 30 7.32 -2.40 0.28
CA ILE A 30 7.57 -1.85 -1.06
C ILE A 30 7.28 -0.34 -1.08
N ILE A 31 6.13 0.09 -0.54
CA ILE A 31 5.77 1.50 -0.45
C ILE A 31 6.86 2.26 0.32
N ALA A 32 7.25 1.80 1.51
CA ALA A 32 8.27 2.42 2.32
C ALA A 32 9.62 2.51 1.58
N ALA A 33 10.05 1.44 0.91
CA ALA A 33 11.29 1.41 0.14
C ALA A 33 11.28 2.45 -0.99
N VAL A 34 10.18 2.54 -1.75
CA VAL A 34 10.03 3.53 -2.83
C VAL A 34 10.00 4.95 -2.26
N THR A 35 9.26 5.18 -1.17
CA THR A 35 9.16 6.51 -0.55
C THR A 35 10.51 7.00 -0.07
N LEU A 36 11.24 6.13 0.64
CA LEU A 36 12.59 6.44 1.15
C LEU A 36 13.56 6.69 0.00
N MET A 37 13.50 5.88 -1.07
CA MET A 37 14.30 6.10 -2.28
C MET A 37 14.02 7.49 -2.87
N GLN A 38 12.74 7.88 -3.00
CA GLN A 38 12.34 9.19 -3.52
C GLN A 38 12.84 10.34 -2.64
N LEU A 39 12.74 10.22 -1.31
CA LEU A 39 13.22 11.22 -0.36
C LEU A 39 14.73 11.40 -0.41
N VAL A 40 15.49 10.29 -0.55
CA VAL A 40 16.95 10.31 -0.69
C VAL A 40 17.35 11.00 -2.00
N ILE A 41 16.70 10.66 -3.12
CA ILE A 41 16.95 11.30 -4.41
C ILE A 41 16.59 12.80 -4.35
N ALA A 42 15.56 13.17 -3.61
CA ALA A 42 15.11 14.55 -3.45
C ALA A 42 15.89 15.35 -2.39
N ASN A 43 16.87 14.76 -1.69
CA ASN A 43 17.59 15.36 -0.56
C ASN A 43 16.64 15.98 0.49
N SER A 44 15.56 15.27 0.81
CA SER A 44 14.49 15.79 1.67
C SER A 44 14.73 15.48 3.16
N ASP A 45 14.32 16.40 4.05
CA ASP A 45 14.43 16.30 5.52
C ASP A 45 13.53 15.22 6.18
N MET A 46 12.93 14.31 5.40
CA MET A 46 12.17 13.13 5.85
C MET A 46 10.96 13.38 6.77
N THR A 47 10.60 14.63 7.06
CA THR A 47 9.50 15.02 7.95
C THR A 47 8.11 14.61 7.43
N GLY A 48 7.97 14.36 6.13
CA GLY A 48 6.71 13.93 5.49
C GLY A 48 6.58 12.41 5.24
N THR A 49 7.58 11.60 5.63
CA THR A 49 7.69 10.19 5.19
C THR A 49 6.49 9.33 5.59
N LEU A 50 6.03 9.48 6.84
CA LEU A 50 4.87 8.72 7.34
C LEU A 50 3.56 9.12 6.64
N GLY A 51 3.38 10.42 6.37
CA GLY A 51 2.24 10.93 5.61
C GLY A 51 2.23 10.40 4.18
N ALA A 52 3.39 10.36 3.52
CA ALA A 52 3.55 9.83 2.17
C ALA A 52 3.28 8.31 2.10
N ILE A 53 3.80 7.53 3.05
CA ILE A 53 3.53 6.08 3.14
C ILE A 53 2.04 5.82 3.37
N ALA A 54 1.40 6.56 4.29
CA ALA A 54 -0.03 6.43 4.56
C ALA A 54 -0.89 6.77 3.33
N SER A 55 -0.48 7.80 2.56
CA SER A 55 -1.17 8.21 1.32
C SER A 55 -1.09 7.13 0.24
N MET A 56 0.10 6.55 0.04
CA MET A 56 0.29 5.46 -0.92
C MET A 56 -0.46 4.18 -0.51
N TRP A 57 -0.56 3.90 0.78
CA TRP A 57 -1.35 2.78 1.28
C TRP A 57 -2.84 2.92 0.95
N LEU A 58 -3.41 4.11 1.16
CA LEU A 58 -4.80 4.43 0.79
C LEU A 58 -5.01 4.33 -0.73
N ALA A 59 -4.05 4.80 -1.53
CA ALA A 59 -4.10 4.69 -2.98
C ALA A 59 -4.07 3.23 -3.45
N VAL A 60 -3.23 2.38 -2.85
CA VAL A 60 -3.20 0.93 -3.16
C VAL A 60 -4.52 0.25 -2.80
N HIS A 61 -5.16 0.65 -1.70
CA HIS A 61 -6.44 0.08 -1.26
C HIS A 61 -7.66 0.66 -1.98
N GLN A 62 -7.48 1.60 -2.92
CA GLN A 62 -8.54 2.17 -3.75
C GLN A 62 -9.82 2.45 -2.96
N VAL A 63 -9.71 3.13 -1.81
CA VAL A 63 -10.85 3.41 -0.93
C VAL A 63 -11.96 4.06 -1.75
N PRO A 64 -13.08 3.35 -2.02
CA PRO A 64 -14.07 3.84 -2.97
C PRO A 64 -14.83 4.99 -2.32
N ILE A 65 -14.64 6.21 -2.81
CA ILE A 65 -15.55 7.31 -2.46
C ILE A 65 -16.78 7.17 -3.36
N SER A 66 -17.84 6.58 -2.80
CA SER A 66 -19.15 6.50 -3.45
C SER A 66 -19.87 7.82 -3.26
N ILE A 67 -20.24 8.48 -4.36
CA ILE A 67 -21.18 9.61 -4.34
C ILE A 67 -22.48 9.11 -4.95
N ALA A 68 -23.55 9.11 -4.15
CA ALA A 68 -24.90 8.68 -4.57
C ALA A 68 -24.98 7.28 -5.23
N GLY A 69 -24.23 6.30 -4.73
CA GLY A 69 -24.31 4.90 -5.20
C GLY A 69 -23.53 4.59 -6.48
N HIS A 70 -22.87 5.58 -7.10
CA HIS A 70 -21.98 5.35 -8.24
C HIS A 70 -20.51 5.32 -7.82
N GLN A 71 -19.85 4.21 -8.14
CA GLN A 71 -18.44 3.96 -7.83
C GLN A 71 -17.55 4.74 -8.82
N LEU A 72 -17.12 5.93 -8.42
CA LEU A 72 -16.24 6.80 -9.20
C LEU A 72 -14.78 6.32 -9.18
N ALA A 73 -14.50 5.02 -9.15
CA ALA A 73 -13.18 4.48 -8.77
C ALA A 73 -11.99 4.99 -9.62
N VAL A 74 -12.21 5.41 -10.88
CA VAL A 74 -11.13 5.85 -11.77
C VAL A 74 -11.02 7.39 -11.88
N LEU A 75 -12.10 8.12 -11.56
CA LEU A 75 -12.12 9.59 -11.63
C LEU A 75 -11.10 10.28 -10.67
N PRO A 76 -10.87 9.82 -9.41
CA PRO A 76 -9.91 10.46 -8.52
C PRO A 76 -8.45 10.16 -8.88
N LEU A 77 -8.17 9.11 -9.66
CA LEU A 77 -6.83 8.82 -10.16
C LEU A 77 -6.47 9.61 -11.42
N ALA A 78 -7.47 10.09 -12.17
CA ALA A 78 -7.28 10.91 -13.36
C ALA A 78 -6.44 12.18 -13.13
N PRO A 79 -6.67 13.01 -12.10
CA PRO A 79 -5.84 14.19 -11.85
C PRO A 79 -4.38 13.82 -11.50
N VAL A 80 -4.17 12.69 -10.81
CA VAL A 80 -2.82 12.19 -10.49
C VAL A 80 -2.11 11.72 -11.76
N LEU A 81 -2.78 10.96 -12.63
CA LEU A 81 -2.25 10.55 -13.93
C LEU A 81 -1.91 11.74 -14.83
N LEU A 82 -2.75 12.79 -14.83
CA LEU A 82 -2.49 14.03 -15.57
C LEU A 82 -1.26 14.77 -15.03
N MET A 83 -1.09 14.82 -13.70
CA MET A 83 0.07 15.47 -13.09
C MET A 83 1.37 14.72 -13.40
N VAL A 84 1.37 13.38 -13.31
CA VAL A 84 2.52 12.53 -13.67
C VAL A 84 2.88 12.66 -15.15
N TRP A 85 1.87 12.70 -16.04
CA TRP A 85 2.11 12.92 -17.47
C TRP A 85 2.69 14.32 -17.74
N GLY A 86 2.16 15.35 -17.07
CA GLY A 86 2.65 16.72 -17.18
C GLY A 86 4.12 16.84 -16.78
N THR A 87 4.50 16.28 -15.63
CA THR A 87 5.89 16.32 -15.18
C THR A 87 6.82 15.53 -16.10
N ALA A 88 6.42 14.34 -16.55
CA ALA A 88 7.21 13.54 -17.51
C ALA A 88 7.46 14.29 -18.83
N ARG A 89 6.47 15.04 -19.32
CA ARG A 89 6.57 15.84 -20.57
C ARG A 89 7.47 17.08 -20.43
N THR A 90 7.62 17.62 -19.22
CA THR A 90 8.47 18.80 -18.98
C THR A 90 9.94 18.47 -18.74
N THR A 91 10.29 17.19 -18.61
CA THR A 91 11.67 16.72 -18.38
C THR A 91 12.28 16.03 -19.61
N ALA A 92 11.51 15.88 -20.71
CA ALA A 92 12.00 15.42 -22.02
C ALA A 92 12.34 16.62 -22.91
#